data_AF-A0A8T5H2D6-F1
#
_entry.id   AF-A0A8T5H2D6-F1
#
_cell.length_a   1.000
_cell.length_b   1.000
_cell.length_c   1.000
_cell.angle_alpha   90.00
_cell.angle_beta   90.00
_cell.angle_gamma   90.00
#
_symmetry.space_group_name_H-M   'P 1'
#
loop_
_entity.id
_entity.type
_entity.pdbx_description
1 polymer ?
#
loop_
_entity_poly.entity_id
_entity_poly.type
_entity_poly.pdbx_seq_one_letter_code
_entity_poly.pdbx_strand_id
1 'polypeptide(L)'
;SSGGTTAGTLQPGDVTNATSLVLTITTPNSNDYDNQAAPSLALTLDGTTGPEVTVTAFTLDGVTNNLLTPEGEENVAYGYTTMGAKMTYTSPSSSPNEFTYAYPENQRLPQVYVTSGSTTSAKTGGSLVPVTIVDATKLDSEVSAVDAQNVISVGGPCANSVSASLLGNPADCTEGFSAGKARVKLVEHANGKVAMLVAGFSGADTRLAGKVISHRASELSGMEVEVEGTTYTDATIGAPKAVVVVADPVVAADAE
;
A
#
# COMPACT_ATOMS: atom_id res chain seq x y z
N SER A 1 -17.33 12.84 -28.36
CA SER A 1 -15.94 13.21 -28.02
C SER A 1 -15.12 11.93 -28.04
N SER A 2 -14.16 11.84 -28.95
CA SER A 2 -13.28 10.68 -29.14
C SER A 2 -12.22 10.66 -28.04
N GLY A 3 -12.39 9.82 -27.02
CA GLY A 3 -11.37 9.56 -26.01
C GLY A 3 -10.34 8.58 -26.56
N GLY A 4 -9.13 9.07 -26.87
CA GLY A 4 -8.02 8.22 -27.26
C GLY A 4 -7.42 7.52 -26.05
N THR A 5 -7.39 6.18 -26.08
CA THR A 5 -6.74 5.36 -25.06
C THR A 5 -5.23 5.41 -25.28
N THR A 6 -4.52 6.10 -24.39
CA THR A 6 -3.05 6.13 -24.39
C THR A 6 -2.57 5.02 -23.47
N ALA A 7 -1.77 4.09 -23.97
CA ALA A 7 -1.14 3.04 -23.16
C ALA A 7 -0.09 3.68 -22.23
N GLY A 8 -0.51 4.05 -21.02
CA GLY A 8 0.34 4.61 -19.98
C GLY A 8 0.66 3.58 -18.89
N THR A 9 1.88 3.60 -18.40
CA THR A 9 2.29 2.87 -17.19
C THR A 9 1.54 3.45 -15.99
N LEU A 10 0.59 2.70 -15.42
CA LEU A 10 -0.19 3.16 -14.27
C LEU A 10 0.72 3.31 -13.04
N GLN A 11 0.79 4.50 -12.44
CA GLN A 11 1.44 4.69 -11.14
C GLN A 11 0.41 4.56 -10.00
N PRO A 12 0.85 4.15 -8.79
CA PRO A 12 -0.01 4.17 -7.61
C PRO A 12 -0.54 5.59 -7.34
N GLY A 13 -1.82 5.82 -7.62
CA GLY A 13 -2.49 7.11 -7.44
C GLY A 13 -3.26 7.63 -8.67
N ASP A 14 -3.04 7.06 -9.86
CA ASP A 14 -3.64 7.55 -11.11
C ASP A 14 -5.11 7.15 -11.33
N VAL A 15 -5.66 6.26 -10.49
CA VAL A 15 -6.98 5.67 -10.70
C VAL A 15 -7.98 6.19 -9.67
N THR A 16 -8.33 7.48 -9.77
CA THR A 16 -9.56 7.98 -9.16
C THR A 16 -10.64 8.06 -10.24
N ASN A 17 -11.56 7.08 -10.25
CA ASN A 17 -12.74 6.98 -11.14
C ASN A 17 -12.51 6.42 -12.56
N ALA A 18 -11.55 5.50 -12.77
CA ALA A 18 -11.57 4.76 -14.03
C ALA A 18 -12.74 3.75 -14.02
N THR A 19 -13.65 3.89 -14.98
CA THR A 19 -14.73 2.91 -15.22
C THR A 19 -14.20 1.66 -15.92
N SER A 20 -12.97 1.71 -16.44
CA SER A 20 -12.32 0.68 -17.23
C SER A 20 -10.82 0.63 -16.94
N LEU A 21 -10.26 -0.57 -16.80
CA LEU A 21 -8.82 -0.86 -16.65
C LEU A 21 -8.37 -1.73 -17.82
N VAL A 22 -7.30 -1.33 -18.51
CA VAL A 22 -6.66 -2.14 -19.55
C VAL A 22 -5.41 -2.79 -18.98
N LEU A 23 -5.41 -4.12 -18.87
CA LEU A 23 -4.22 -4.90 -18.50
C LEU A 23 -3.55 -5.41 -19.78
N THR A 24 -2.30 -4.98 -20.02
CA THR A 24 -1.49 -5.47 -21.14
C THR A 24 -0.42 -6.43 -20.65
N ILE A 25 -0.42 -7.65 -21.19
CA ILE A 25 0.60 -8.67 -20.94
C ILE A 25 1.46 -8.80 -22.20
N THR A 26 2.75 -8.50 -22.06
CA THR A 26 3.75 -8.66 -23.12
C THR A 26 4.83 -9.64 -22.66
N THR A 27 5.48 -10.30 -23.62
CA THR A 27 6.66 -11.13 -23.32
C THR A 27 7.91 -10.37 -23.76
N PRO A 28 8.91 -10.19 -22.87
CA PRO A 28 10.05 -9.32 -23.14
C PRO A 28 11.07 -9.90 -24.12
N ASN A 29 11.05 -11.22 -24.38
CA ASN A 29 11.98 -11.87 -25.29
C ASN A 29 11.28 -12.24 -26.60
N SER A 30 11.67 -11.57 -27.69
CA SER A 30 11.21 -11.83 -29.05
C SER A 30 12.03 -12.89 -29.80
N ASN A 31 13.10 -13.40 -29.17
CA ASN A 31 13.94 -14.46 -29.73
C ASN A 31 13.46 -15.82 -29.19
N ASP A 32 12.21 -16.15 -29.50
CA ASP A 32 11.78 -17.54 -29.46
C ASP A 32 12.49 -18.32 -30.59
N TYR A 33 12.42 -19.65 -30.54
CA TYR A 33 13.15 -20.51 -31.49
C TYR A 33 12.82 -20.24 -32.98
N ASP A 34 11.75 -19.49 -33.26
CA ASP A 34 11.23 -19.22 -34.60
C ASP A 34 11.18 -17.72 -34.99
N ASN A 35 11.80 -16.81 -34.20
CA ASN A 35 11.73 -15.34 -34.38
C ASN A 35 10.29 -14.79 -34.49
N GLN A 36 9.31 -15.43 -33.85
CA GLN A 36 7.95 -14.90 -33.80
C GLN A 36 7.82 -13.93 -32.64
N ALA A 37 7.32 -12.73 -32.95
CA ALA A 37 6.94 -11.78 -31.93
C ALA A 37 5.73 -12.36 -31.17
N ALA A 38 5.85 -12.48 -29.85
CA ALA A 38 4.71 -12.90 -29.05
C ALA A 38 3.60 -11.84 -29.10
N PRO A 39 2.34 -12.28 -29.13
CA PRO A 39 1.24 -11.39 -29.28
C PRO A 39 0.97 -10.63 -27.97
N SER A 40 0.66 -9.34 -28.08
CA SER A 40 0.24 -8.50 -26.95
C SER A 40 -1.18 -8.86 -26.56
N LEU A 41 -1.34 -9.34 -25.33
CA LEU A 41 -2.65 -9.62 -24.74
C LEU A 41 -3.15 -8.37 -24.02
N ALA A 42 -4.33 -7.86 -24.40
CA ALA A 42 -5.01 -6.79 -23.67
C ALA A 42 -6.39 -7.24 -23.17
N LEU A 43 -6.62 -7.06 -21.87
CA LEU A 43 -7.89 -7.31 -21.18
C LEU A 43 -8.50 -5.97 -20.79
N THR A 44 -9.75 -5.75 -21.19
CA THR A 44 -10.55 -4.61 -20.73
C THR A 44 -11.41 -5.09 -19.57
N LEU A 45 -11.19 -4.49 -18.41
CA LEU A 45 -11.89 -4.78 -17.17
C LEU A 45 -12.79 -3.60 -16.84
N ASP A 46 -14.10 -3.82 -16.75
CA ASP A 46 -15.05 -2.78 -16.38
C ASP A 46 -15.68 -3.06 -15.01
N GLY A 47 -16.03 -2.00 -14.29
CA GLY A 47 -16.81 -2.13 -13.06
C GLY A 47 -18.25 -2.54 -13.37
N THR A 48 -18.83 -3.42 -12.55
CA THR A 48 -20.25 -3.76 -12.61
C THR A 48 -21.03 -3.04 -11.49
N THR A 49 -22.34 -3.28 -11.42
CA THR A 49 -23.15 -2.79 -10.29
C THR A 49 -22.76 -3.56 -9.02
N GLY A 50 -22.04 -2.91 -8.10
CA GLY A 50 -21.57 -3.53 -6.86
C GLY A 50 -20.04 -3.51 -6.76
N PRO A 51 -19.44 -4.31 -5.85
CA PRO A 51 -17.99 -4.37 -5.65
C PRO A 51 -17.28 -5.29 -6.66
N GLU A 52 -17.90 -5.58 -7.80
CA GLU A 52 -17.43 -6.56 -8.78
C GLU A 52 -16.81 -5.87 -10.02
N VAL A 53 -15.86 -6.55 -10.63
CA VAL A 53 -15.27 -6.20 -11.93
C VAL A 53 -15.48 -7.34 -12.90
N THR A 54 -15.66 -7.03 -14.17
CA THR A 54 -15.87 -8.02 -15.22
C THR A 54 -14.95 -7.77 -16.40
N VAL A 55 -14.55 -8.84 -17.09
CA VAL A 55 -13.83 -8.75 -18.35
C VAL A 55 -14.85 -8.47 -19.45
N THR A 56 -14.80 -7.29 -20.08
CA THR A 56 -15.76 -6.91 -21.14
C THR A 56 -15.18 -7.09 -22.54
N ALA A 57 -13.86 -7.02 -22.66
CA ALA A 57 -13.18 -7.30 -23.91
C ALA A 57 -11.83 -7.98 -23.69
N PHE A 58 -11.48 -8.79 -24.67
CA PHE A 58 -10.21 -9.46 -24.79
C PHE A 58 -9.70 -9.23 -26.21
N THR A 59 -8.44 -8.79 -26.34
CA THR A 59 -7.79 -8.67 -27.64
C THR A 59 -6.39 -9.28 -27.61
N LEU A 60 -6.01 -9.87 -28.74
CA LEU A 60 -4.66 -10.35 -29.00
C LEU A 60 -4.13 -9.57 -30.22
N ASP A 61 -3.05 -8.80 -30.05
CA ASP A 61 -2.54 -7.88 -31.08
C ASP A 61 -3.63 -6.94 -31.64
N GLY A 62 -4.54 -6.50 -30.78
CA GLY A 62 -5.67 -5.64 -31.17
C GLY A 62 -6.81 -6.35 -31.89
N VAL A 63 -6.73 -7.66 -32.09
CA VAL A 63 -7.82 -8.48 -32.67
C VAL A 63 -8.72 -9.01 -31.55
N THR A 64 -10.00 -8.67 -31.62
CA THR A 64 -11.05 -9.12 -30.69
C THR A 64 -11.54 -10.53 -31.03
N ASN A 65 -11.91 -11.32 -30.01
CA ASN A 65 -12.57 -12.64 -30.13
C ASN A 65 -11.71 -13.81 -30.67
N ASN A 66 -10.55 -14.06 -30.07
CA ASN A 66 -9.75 -15.27 -30.38
C ASN A 66 -10.09 -16.49 -29.52
N LEU A 67 -11.18 -16.44 -28.74
CA LEU A 67 -11.61 -17.56 -27.90
C LEU A 67 -12.75 -18.30 -28.58
N LEU A 68 -12.70 -19.63 -28.53
CA LEU A 68 -13.69 -20.55 -29.06
C LEU A 68 -14.44 -21.22 -27.92
N THR A 69 -15.77 -21.21 -28.00
CA THR A 69 -16.65 -21.97 -27.11
C THR A 69 -16.85 -23.37 -27.72
N PRO A 70 -16.45 -24.46 -27.04
CA PRO A 70 -16.65 -25.81 -27.55
C PRO A 70 -18.13 -26.15 -27.72
N GLU A 71 -18.42 -27.11 -28.60
CA GLU A 71 -19.78 -27.61 -28.76
C GLU A 71 -20.30 -28.22 -27.45
N GLY A 72 -21.49 -27.81 -27.02
CA GLY A 72 -22.11 -28.23 -25.77
C GLY A 72 -21.76 -27.38 -24.54
N GLU A 73 -20.86 -26.40 -24.69
CA GLU A 73 -20.56 -25.41 -23.65
C GLU A 73 -21.20 -24.06 -23.99
N GLU A 74 -21.69 -23.35 -22.99
CA GLU A 74 -22.27 -22.01 -23.16
C GLU A 74 -21.45 -20.92 -22.44
N ASN A 75 -20.75 -21.31 -21.37
CA ASN A 75 -20.14 -20.37 -20.43
C ASN A 75 -18.61 -20.49 -20.34
N VAL A 76 -17.98 -21.27 -21.23
CA VAL A 76 -16.53 -21.48 -21.22
C VAL A 76 -15.97 -21.32 -22.62
N ALA A 77 -15.01 -20.41 -22.76
CA ALA A 77 -14.29 -20.19 -24.01
C ALA A 77 -12.79 -20.42 -23.81
N TYR A 78 -12.14 -20.99 -24.83
CA TYR A 78 -10.72 -21.31 -24.82
C TYR A 78 -9.98 -20.69 -26.00
N GLY A 79 -8.72 -20.34 -25.78
CA GLY A 79 -7.84 -19.92 -26.87
C GLY A 79 -6.40 -20.31 -26.56
N TYR A 80 -5.57 -20.31 -27.59
CA TYR A 80 -4.13 -20.48 -27.45
C TYR A 80 -3.43 -19.33 -28.14
N THR A 81 -2.35 -18.84 -27.52
CA THR A 81 -1.43 -17.92 -28.20
C THR A 81 -0.49 -18.70 -29.09
N THR A 82 0.19 -18.02 -30.02
CA THR A 82 1.26 -18.61 -30.85
C THR A 82 2.40 -19.18 -30.01
N MET A 83 2.59 -18.65 -28.80
CA MET A 83 3.56 -19.13 -27.81
C MET A 83 3.09 -20.35 -27.00
N GLY A 84 1.89 -20.87 -27.26
CA GLY A 84 1.33 -22.03 -26.56
C GLY A 84 0.71 -21.70 -25.20
N ALA A 85 0.54 -20.43 -24.85
CA ALA A 85 -0.17 -20.06 -23.63
C ALA A 85 -1.67 -20.33 -23.81
N LYS A 86 -2.27 -21.04 -22.87
CA LYS A 86 -3.69 -21.37 -22.87
C LYS A 86 -4.47 -20.28 -22.15
N MET A 87 -5.50 -19.79 -22.81
CA MET A 87 -6.48 -18.85 -22.26
C MET A 87 -7.76 -19.62 -21.99
N THR A 88 -8.32 -19.43 -20.80
CA THR A 88 -9.64 -19.92 -20.44
C THR A 88 -10.44 -18.74 -19.90
N TYR A 89 -11.62 -18.53 -20.46
CA TYR A 89 -12.57 -17.56 -19.95
C TYR A 89 -13.85 -18.26 -19.54
N THR A 90 -14.31 -18.02 -18.32
CA THR A 90 -15.51 -18.63 -17.76
C THR A 90 -16.46 -17.52 -17.31
N SER A 91 -17.69 -17.55 -17.82
CA SER A 91 -18.75 -16.55 -17.52
C SER A 91 -19.96 -17.23 -16.87
N PRO A 92 -19.84 -17.68 -15.61
CA PRO A 92 -20.92 -18.35 -14.91
C PRO A 92 -22.05 -17.37 -14.56
N SER A 93 -23.29 -17.86 -14.46
CA SER A 93 -24.48 -17.01 -14.24
C SER A 93 -24.63 -16.47 -12.82
N SER A 94 -23.86 -16.96 -11.85
CA SER A 94 -24.03 -16.68 -10.41
C SER A 94 -22.71 -16.41 -9.67
N SER A 95 -21.62 -16.20 -10.40
CA SER A 95 -20.34 -15.80 -9.81
C SER A 95 -19.58 -14.88 -10.78
N PRO A 96 -18.53 -14.18 -10.30
CA PRO A 96 -17.73 -13.34 -11.17
C PRO A 96 -17.12 -14.11 -12.33
N ASN A 97 -16.87 -13.39 -13.43
CA ASN A 97 -16.18 -13.95 -14.58
C ASN A 97 -14.73 -14.26 -14.23
N GLU A 98 -14.26 -15.41 -14.69
CA GLU A 98 -12.88 -15.86 -14.47
C GLU A 98 -12.11 -15.83 -15.79
N PHE A 99 -10.95 -15.18 -15.79
CA PHE A 99 -10.00 -15.26 -16.88
C PHE A 99 -8.69 -15.87 -16.39
N THR A 100 -8.32 -17.01 -16.96
CA THR A 100 -7.09 -17.73 -16.66
C THR A 100 -6.16 -17.69 -17.86
N TYR A 101 -4.92 -17.24 -17.63
CA TYR A 101 -3.83 -17.23 -18.61
C TYR A 101 -2.71 -18.17 -18.17
N ALA A 102 -2.70 -19.38 -18.70
CA ALA A 102 -1.73 -20.42 -18.38
C ALA A 102 -0.55 -20.36 -19.36
N TYR A 103 0.57 -19.81 -18.91
CA TYR A 103 1.82 -19.74 -19.69
C TYR A 103 2.64 -21.04 -19.54
N PRO A 104 3.27 -21.57 -20.61
CA PRO A 104 4.03 -22.81 -20.53
C PRO A 104 5.16 -22.76 -19.48
N GLU A 105 5.30 -23.81 -18.69
CA GLU A 105 6.24 -23.85 -17.55
C GLU A 105 7.69 -23.60 -17.97
N ASN A 106 8.10 -24.17 -19.10
CA ASN A 106 9.46 -24.02 -19.64
C ASN A 106 9.78 -22.61 -20.15
N GLN A 107 8.78 -21.72 -20.27
CA GLN A 107 8.94 -20.35 -20.75
C GLN A 107 8.68 -19.30 -19.65
N ARG A 108 8.24 -19.71 -18.46
CA ARG A 108 8.00 -18.79 -17.34
C ARG A 108 9.32 -18.23 -16.79
N LEU A 109 9.59 -16.95 -17.04
CA LEU A 109 10.47 -16.11 -16.20
C LEU A 109 9.65 -15.64 -14.96
N PRO A 110 10.21 -14.87 -14.00
CA PRO A 110 9.73 -14.88 -12.60
C PRO A 110 8.24 -14.56 -12.47
N GLN A 111 7.61 -15.17 -11.46
CA GLN A 111 6.17 -15.06 -11.20
C GLN A 111 5.80 -13.64 -10.77
N VAL A 112 4.84 -13.04 -11.49
CA VAL A 112 4.28 -11.72 -11.19
C VAL A 112 2.94 -11.90 -10.48
N TYR A 113 2.74 -11.16 -9.39
CA TYR A 113 1.47 -11.11 -8.65
C TYR A 113 0.91 -9.69 -8.73
N VAL A 114 -0.37 -9.57 -9.08
CA VAL A 114 -1.13 -8.32 -9.01
C VAL A 114 -2.12 -8.47 -7.87
N THR A 115 -1.91 -7.74 -6.78
CA THR A 115 -2.80 -7.75 -5.61
C THR A 115 -3.48 -6.38 -5.47
N SER A 116 -4.78 -6.35 -5.20
CA SER A 116 -5.47 -5.16 -4.73
C SER A 116 -5.34 -5.04 -3.20
N GLY A 117 -5.07 -3.83 -2.70
CA GLY A 117 -4.83 -3.57 -1.28
C GLY A 117 -3.34 -3.47 -0.89
N SER A 118 -3.07 -3.06 0.35
CA SER A 118 -1.71 -2.97 0.89
C SER A 118 -1.19 -4.36 1.23
N THR A 119 -0.32 -4.91 0.39
CA THR A 119 0.37 -6.18 0.66
C THR A 119 1.88 -5.92 0.75
N THR A 120 2.52 -6.52 1.75
CA THR A 120 3.98 -6.63 1.77
C THR A 120 4.33 -8.08 1.50
N SER A 121 5.34 -8.30 0.65
CA SER A 121 5.86 -9.63 0.36
C SER A 121 7.22 -9.77 1.02
N ALA A 122 7.38 -10.74 1.93
CA ALA A 122 8.68 -11.11 2.48
C ALA A 122 9.24 -12.32 1.71
N LYS A 123 10.48 -12.21 1.22
CA LYS A 123 11.21 -13.37 0.67
C LYS A 123 11.89 -14.12 1.81
N THR A 124 11.45 -15.35 2.09
CA THR A 124 12.23 -16.35 2.81
C THR A 124 12.23 -17.64 2.02
N GLY A 125 13.41 -18.09 1.55
CA GLY A 125 13.59 -19.46 1.04
C GLY A 125 12.96 -19.80 -0.32
N GLY A 126 12.73 -18.84 -1.22
CA GLY A 126 12.26 -19.12 -2.59
C GLY A 126 10.76 -19.38 -2.74
N SER A 127 10.01 -19.45 -1.63
CA SER A 127 8.55 -19.44 -1.62
C SER A 127 8.06 -18.13 -1.02
N LEU A 128 7.28 -17.36 -1.76
CA LEU A 128 6.63 -16.15 -1.23
C LEU A 128 5.49 -16.62 -0.31
N VAL A 129 5.65 -16.41 0.99
CA VAL A 129 4.53 -16.52 1.93
C VAL A 129 3.80 -15.18 1.87
N PRO A 130 2.52 -15.13 1.47
CA PRO A 130 1.75 -13.90 1.57
C PRO A 130 1.74 -13.47 3.04
N VAL A 131 2.25 -12.28 3.34
CA VAL A 131 2.01 -11.65 4.63
C VAL A 131 0.60 -11.10 4.54
N THR A 132 -0.37 -11.90 4.99
CA THR A 132 -1.74 -11.44 5.11
C THR A 132 -1.76 -10.40 6.22
N ILE A 133 -1.93 -9.13 5.84
CA ILE A 133 -2.23 -8.05 6.77
C ILE A 133 -3.69 -8.23 7.20
N VAL A 134 -3.94 -9.19 8.10
CA VAL A 134 -5.26 -9.36 8.70
C VAL A 134 -5.37 -8.32 9.80
N ASP A 135 -6.25 -7.32 9.60
CA ASP A 135 -6.70 -6.44 10.67
C ASP A 135 -5.60 -5.57 11.33
N ALA A 136 -4.61 -5.13 10.54
CA ALA A 136 -3.46 -4.37 11.08
C ALA A 136 -3.76 -2.90 11.38
N THR A 137 -4.89 -2.38 10.89
CA THR A 137 -5.33 -1.01 11.17
C THR A 137 -6.50 -1.05 12.11
N LYS A 138 -6.26 -0.63 13.36
CA LYS A 138 -7.28 -0.49 14.39
C LYS A 138 -7.46 0.98 14.75
N LEU A 139 -8.67 1.36 15.12
CA LEU A 139 -8.91 2.60 15.83
C LEU A 139 -8.24 2.52 17.21
N ASP A 140 -7.89 3.67 17.77
CA ASP A 140 -7.32 3.75 19.11
C ASP A 140 -8.28 3.15 20.17
N SER A 141 -9.59 3.34 19.98
CA SER A 141 -10.66 2.76 20.80
C SER A 141 -10.76 1.23 20.73
N GLU A 142 -10.16 0.60 19.73
CA GLU A 142 -10.13 -0.87 19.58
C GLU A 142 -8.86 -1.50 20.17
N VAL A 143 -7.93 -0.66 20.66
CA VAL A 143 -6.69 -1.09 21.32
C VAL A 143 -6.86 -0.94 22.83
N SER A 144 -7.19 -2.05 23.48
CA SER A 144 -7.40 -2.07 24.94
C SER A 144 -6.11 -2.01 25.77
N ALA A 145 -4.98 -2.45 25.21
CA ALA A 145 -3.67 -2.45 25.86
C ALA A 145 -2.56 -2.26 24.83
N VAL A 146 -1.85 -1.12 24.90
CA VAL A 146 -0.77 -0.80 23.95
C VAL A 146 0.48 -1.66 24.16
N ASP A 147 0.72 -2.13 25.38
CA ASP A 147 1.88 -2.93 25.76
C ASP A 147 1.72 -4.43 25.46
N ALA A 148 0.51 -4.90 25.18
CA ALA A 148 0.24 -6.32 24.90
C ALA A 148 0.73 -6.78 23.51
N GLN A 149 1.03 -5.84 22.61
CA GLN A 149 1.33 -6.10 21.21
C GLN A 149 2.36 -5.10 20.66
N ASN A 150 2.95 -5.41 19.51
CA ASN A 150 3.75 -4.41 18.79
C ASN A 150 2.79 -3.44 18.09
N VAL A 151 2.99 -2.14 18.26
CA VAL A 151 2.05 -1.11 17.75
C VAL A 151 2.80 -0.02 17.03
N ILE A 152 2.24 0.47 15.92
CA ILE A 152 2.61 1.77 15.35
C ILE A 152 1.43 2.70 15.57
N SER A 153 1.57 3.63 16.50
CA SER A 153 0.52 4.61 16.79
C SER A 153 0.75 5.85 15.92
N VAL A 154 -0.20 6.12 15.01
CA VAL A 154 -0.15 7.29 14.13
C VAL A 154 -1.18 8.31 14.58
N GLY A 155 -0.71 9.51 14.92
CA GLY A 155 -1.53 10.61 15.40
C GLY A 155 -1.02 11.19 16.72
N GLY A 156 -1.27 12.48 16.93
CA GLY A 156 -0.94 13.16 18.18
C GLY A 156 -1.80 12.69 19.36
N PRO A 157 -1.31 12.81 20.61
CA PRO A 157 -2.01 12.33 21.80
C PRO A 157 -3.34 13.04 22.07
N CYS A 158 -3.57 14.23 21.49
CA CYS A 158 -4.86 14.93 21.59
C CYS A 158 -6.00 14.21 20.84
N ALA A 159 -5.66 13.44 19.80
CA ALA A 159 -6.64 12.81 18.91
C ALA A 159 -6.54 11.27 18.91
N ASN A 160 -5.54 10.71 19.59
CA ASN A 160 -5.28 9.28 19.65
C ASN A 160 -4.89 8.89 21.08
N SER A 161 -5.77 8.15 21.74
CA SER A 161 -5.61 7.71 23.13
C SER A 161 -4.44 6.73 23.33
N VAL A 162 -4.10 5.93 22.30
CA VAL A 162 -2.92 5.07 22.31
C VAL A 162 -1.64 5.91 22.32
N SER A 163 -1.57 6.95 21.47
CA SER A 163 -0.46 7.90 21.47
C SER A 163 -0.33 8.66 22.81
N ALA A 164 -1.45 9.02 23.44
CA ALA A 164 -1.45 9.62 24.78
C ALA A 164 -0.87 8.66 25.83
N SER A 165 -1.31 7.40 25.80
CA SER A 165 -0.81 6.36 26.70
C SER A 165 0.70 6.13 26.55
N LEU A 166 1.22 6.10 25.31
CA LEU A 166 2.65 5.99 25.03
C LEU A 166 3.48 7.17 25.55
N LEU A 167 2.86 8.34 25.73
CA LEU A 167 3.48 9.53 26.32
C LEU A 167 3.22 9.67 27.82
N GLY A 168 2.56 8.70 28.45
CA GLY A 168 2.26 8.73 29.88
C GLY A 168 1.02 9.56 30.26
N ASN A 169 0.11 9.78 29.31
CA ASN A 169 -1.13 10.56 29.47
C ASN A 169 -0.87 11.98 30.00
N PRO A 170 -0.12 12.82 29.26
CA PRO A 170 0.15 14.19 29.69
C PRO A 170 -1.15 14.99 29.79
N ALA A 171 -1.23 15.90 30.78
CA ALA A 171 -2.36 16.80 30.93
C ALA A 171 -2.47 17.78 29.76
N ASP A 172 -1.33 18.25 29.23
CA ASP A 172 -1.22 18.98 27.98
C ASP A 172 -0.77 18.03 26.87
N CYS A 173 -1.70 17.68 25.98
CA CYS A 173 -1.43 16.79 24.85
C CYS A 173 -0.57 17.44 23.75
N THR A 174 -0.27 18.74 23.85
CA THR A 174 0.66 19.43 22.94
C THR A 174 2.08 19.52 23.51
N GLU A 175 2.28 19.11 24.77
CA GLU A 175 3.58 19.16 25.42
C GLU A 175 4.63 18.36 24.63
N GLY A 176 5.76 19.02 24.34
CA GLY A 176 6.84 18.44 23.55
C GLY A 176 6.61 18.46 22.03
N PHE A 177 5.50 18.98 21.53
CA PHE A 177 5.27 19.20 20.10
C PHE A 177 5.46 20.66 19.74
N SER A 178 6.14 20.93 18.62
CA SER A 178 6.32 22.27 18.06
C SER A 178 5.68 22.35 16.69
N ALA A 179 5.08 23.48 16.36
CA ALA A 179 4.48 23.70 15.04
C ALA A 179 5.50 23.48 13.91
N GLY A 180 5.07 22.77 12.85
CA GLY A 180 5.93 22.42 11.72
C GLY A 180 6.85 21.22 11.96
N LYS A 181 6.67 20.53 13.10
CA LYS A 181 7.47 19.36 13.46
C LYS A 181 6.61 18.15 13.79
N ALA A 182 7.21 17.00 13.55
CA ALA A 182 6.74 15.71 14.00
C ALA A 182 7.81 14.96 14.76
N ARG A 183 7.36 14.07 15.63
CA ARG A 183 8.16 13.23 16.49
C ARG A 183 7.89 11.78 16.13
N VAL A 184 8.96 11.03 15.94
CA VAL A 184 8.93 9.57 15.83
C VAL A 184 9.67 9.02 17.03
N LYS A 185 8.98 8.23 17.86
CA LYS A 185 9.53 7.71 19.12
C LYS A 185 9.30 6.22 19.24
N LEU A 186 10.35 5.49 19.58
CA LEU A 186 10.29 4.09 19.94
C LEU A 186 10.12 3.95 21.46
N VAL A 187 9.16 3.13 21.87
CA VAL A 187 8.86 2.82 23.26
C VAL A 187 8.99 1.32 23.44
N GLU A 188 9.89 0.90 24.32
CA GLU A 188 10.05 -0.50 24.68
C GLU A 188 9.25 -0.79 25.96
N HIS A 189 8.44 -1.83 25.91
CA HIS A 189 7.69 -2.31 27.05
C HIS A 189 8.50 -3.37 27.81
N ALA A 190 8.24 -3.51 29.11
CA ALA A 190 8.96 -4.44 29.98
C ALA A 190 8.85 -5.92 29.54
N ASN A 191 7.83 -6.26 28.76
CA ASN A 191 7.59 -7.60 28.21
C ASN A 191 8.31 -7.85 26.86
N GLY A 192 9.17 -6.92 26.40
CA GLY A 192 9.89 -7.01 25.14
C GLY A 192 9.07 -6.65 23.90
N LYS A 193 7.83 -6.19 24.06
CA LYS A 193 7.06 -5.59 22.96
C LYS A 193 7.51 -4.16 22.71
N VAL A 194 7.34 -3.70 21.48
CA VAL A 194 7.79 -2.38 21.05
C VAL A 194 6.63 -1.62 20.42
N ALA A 195 6.48 -0.37 20.80
CA ALA A 195 5.58 0.58 20.17
C ALA A 195 6.37 1.70 19.49
N MET A 196 5.90 2.14 18.32
CA MET A 196 6.40 3.32 17.63
C MET A 196 5.31 4.38 17.58
N LEU A 197 5.56 5.52 18.22
CA LEU A 197 4.74 6.72 18.12
C LEU A 197 5.15 7.51 16.88
N VAL A 198 4.18 7.93 16.08
CA VAL A 198 4.34 8.83 14.93
C VAL A 198 3.35 9.97 15.09
N ALA A 199 3.81 11.09 15.62
CA ALA A 199 2.93 12.21 16.00
C ALA A 199 3.50 13.54 15.52
N GLY A 200 2.70 14.30 14.77
CA GLY A 200 2.97 15.69 14.43
C GLY A 200 2.23 16.65 15.34
N PHE A 201 2.70 17.90 15.41
CA PHE A 201 1.91 18.99 16.01
C PHE A 201 0.57 19.15 15.29
N SER A 202 0.57 19.01 13.96
CA SER A 202 -0.64 18.97 13.14
C SER A 202 -0.79 17.64 12.39
N GLY A 203 -1.96 17.44 11.76
CA GLY A 203 -2.17 16.32 10.84
C GLY A 203 -1.28 16.35 9.61
N ALA A 204 -0.85 17.55 9.16
CA ALA A 204 0.10 17.69 8.06
C ALA A 204 1.49 17.20 8.48
N ASP A 205 1.95 17.58 9.68
CA ASP A 205 3.23 17.15 10.24
C ASP A 205 3.24 15.63 10.48
N THR A 206 2.13 15.07 10.99
CA THR A 206 1.98 13.61 11.18
C THR A 206 2.10 12.87 9.85
N ARG A 207 1.46 13.39 8.79
CA ARG A 207 1.54 12.80 7.44
C ARG A 207 2.94 12.88 6.87
N LEU A 208 3.65 13.98 7.12
CA LEU A 208 5.06 14.12 6.73
C LEU A 208 5.92 13.03 7.38
N ALA A 209 5.83 12.85 8.70
CA ALA A 209 6.56 11.80 9.40
C ALA A 209 6.22 10.39 8.88
N GLY A 210 4.94 10.11 8.61
CA GLY A 210 4.52 8.85 8.00
C GLY A 210 5.21 8.60 6.64
N LYS A 211 5.32 9.63 5.79
CA LYS A 211 6.04 9.53 4.51
C LYS A 211 7.55 9.37 4.69
N VAL A 212 8.14 10.02 5.68
CA VAL A 212 9.57 9.83 6.00
C VAL A 212 9.83 8.40 6.44
N ILE A 213 8.98 7.81 7.28
CA ILE A 213 9.09 6.40 7.67
C ILE A 213 8.94 5.48 6.44
N SER A 214 7.99 5.73 5.55
CA SER A 214 7.77 4.85 4.39
C SER A 214 8.88 4.90 3.34
N HIS A 215 9.59 6.03 3.22
CA HIS A 215 10.58 6.24 2.14
C HIS A 215 12.03 6.33 2.61
N ARG A 216 12.27 6.72 3.87
CA ARG A 216 13.58 7.08 4.41
C ARG A 216 13.83 6.45 5.79
N ALA A 217 13.21 5.31 6.09
CA ALA A 217 13.36 4.61 7.37
C ALA A 217 14.82 4.34 7.76
N SER A 218 15.71 4.09 6.79
CA SER A 218 17.13 3.84 7.02
C SER A 218 17.90 5.04 7.59
N GLU A 219 17.33 6.24 7.52
CA GLU A 219 17.91 7.46 8.07
C GLU A 219 17.47 7.72 9.52
N LEU A 220 16.45 7.00 10.01
CA LEU A 220 16.01 7.07 11.39
C LEU A 220 16.99 6.30 12.28
N SER A 221 17.44 6.91 13.36
CA SER A 221 18.35 6.26 14.31
C SER A 221 18.06 6.70 15.75
N GLY A 222 18.34 5.81 16.70
CA GLY A 222 18.04 6.03 18.11
C GLY A 222 16.59 5.73 18.49
N MET A 223 16.21 6.17 19.70
CA MET A 223 14.88 5.93 20.26
C MET A 223 13.88 7.03 19.96
N GLU A 224 14.34 8.20 19.52
CA GLU A 224 13.49 9.36 19.28
C GLU A 224 14.14 10.27 18.25
N VAL A 225 13.35 10.75 17.29
CA VAL A 225 13.78 11.72 16.28
C VAL A 225 12.70 12.76 16.03
N GLU A 226 13.11 13.95 15.63
CA GLU A 226 12.26 14.99 15.08
C GLU A 226 12.37 15.04 13.56
N VAL A 227 11.22 15.24 12.91
CA VAL A 227 11.07 15.41 11.47
C VAL A 227 10.44 16.78 11.22
N GLU A 228 11.07 17.62 10.41
CA GLU A 228 10.56 18.93 10.00
C GLU A 228 10.73 19.11 8.49
N GLY A 229 9.86 19.90 7.85
CA GLY A 229 9.89 20.12 6.40
C GLY A 229 8.49 20.22 5.79
N THR A 230 8.41 20.17 4.46
CA THR A 230 7.11 20.25 3.75
C THR A 230 6.76 18.97 2.98
N THR A 231 7.78 18.24 2.54
CA THR A 231 7.70 16.99 1.79
C THR A 231 8.70 15.97 2.36
N TYR A 232 8.56 14.69 2.02
CA TYR A 232 9.49 13.68 2.55
C TYR A 232 10.91 13.83 1.97
N THR A 233 11.08 14.50 0.83
CA THR A 233 12.36 14.69 0.15
C THR A 233 13.17 15.86 0.72
N ASP A 234 12.52 16.93 1.18
CA ASP A 234 13.17 18.09 1.83
C ASP A 234 13.18 17.98 3.35
N ALA A 235 12.53 16.95 3.92
CA ALA A 235 12.49 16.76 5.35
C ALA A 235 13.89 16.58 5.96
N THR A 236 14.14 17.28 7.06
CA THR A 236 15.31 17.06 7.90
C THR A 236 14.93 16.12 9.05
N ILE A 237 15.84 15.20 9.37
CA ILE A 237 15.70 14.23 10.46
C ILE A 237 16.80 14.56 11.47
N GLY A 238 16.43 14.82 12.71
CA GLY A 238 17.36 15.21 13.75
C GLY A 238 17.03 14.62 15.10
N ALA A 239 17.98 14.71 16.03
CA ALA A 239 17.70 14.42 17.43
C ALA A 239 16.68 15.44 17.98
N PRO A 240 15.79 15.04 18.90
CA PRO A 240 14.83 15.96 19.51
C PRO A 240 15.56 17.08 20.22
N LYS A 241 15.20 18.32 19.93
CA LYS A 241 15.69 19.44 20.75
C LYS A 241 15.02 19.37 22.12
N ALA A 242 15.82 19.33 23.18
CA ALA A 242 15.32 19.43 24.54
C ALA A 242 14.52 20.74 24.68
N VAL A 243 13.25 20.63 25.07
CA VAL A 243 12.45 21.81 25.42
C VAL A 243 13.00 22.32 26.75
N VAL A 244 13.67 23.46 26.72
CA VAL A 244 14.12 24.13 27.95
C VAL A 244 12.86 24.61 28.67
N VAL A 245 12.48 23.89 29.72
CA VAL A 245 11.43 24.33 30.63
C VAL A 245 11.97 25.56 31.34
N VAL A 246 11.54 26.75 30.91
CA VAL A 246 11.84 27.99 31.63
C VAL A 246 11.01 27.92 32.91
N ALA A 247 11.67 27.67 34.04
CA ALA A 247 11.01 27.71 35.34
C ALA A 247 10.37 29.10 35.52
N ASP A 248 9.08 29.12 35.83
CA ASP A 248 8.37 30.37 36.12
C ASP A 248 9.11 31.15 37.22
N PRO A 249 9.26 32.48 37.10
CA PRO A 249 9.82 33.28 38.18
C PRO A 249 8.89 33.16 39.39
N VAL A 250 9.45 32.63 40.49
CA VAL A 250 8.79 32.57 41.80
C VAL A 250 8.35 33.99 42.15
N VAL A 251 7.04 34.25 42.09
CA VAL A 251 6.46 35.51 42.57
C VAL A 251 6.67 35.50 44.07
N ALA A 252 7.62 36.31 44.55
CA ALA A 252 7.80 36.57 45.96
C ALA A 252 6.50 37.16 46.50
N ALA A 253 5.88 36.45 47.44
CA ALA A 253 4.79 36.99 48.23
C ALA A 253 5.39 38.06 49.16
N ASP A 254 5.15 39.33 48.83
CA ASP A 254 5.38 40.42 49.76
C ASP A 254 4.39 40.29 50.92
N ALA A 255 4.94 40.30 52.12
CA ALA A 255 4.23 40.37 53.37
C ALA A 255 3.89 41.83 53.69
N GLU A 256 2.60 42.15 53.81
CA GLU A 256 2.03 42.98 54.89
C GLU A 256 0.51 42.80 54.96
#